data_AF-A0A1F2UVN2-F1
#
_entry.id   AF-A0A1F2UVN2-F1
#
_cell.length_a   1.000
_cell.length_b   1.000
_cell.length_c   1.000
_cell.angle_alpha   90.00
_cell.angle_beta   90.00
_cell.angle_gamma   90.00
#
_symmetry.space_group_name_H-M   'P 1'
#
loop_
_entity.id
_entity.type
_entity.pdbx_description
1 polymer ?
#
loop_
_entity_poly.entity_id
_entity_poly.type
_entity_poly.pdbx_seq_one_letter_code
_entity_poly.pdbx_strand_id
1 'polypeptide(L)'
;FEPKPHWDLGLDLGVLDFERAAKITRARFVLYWDLAARLERSLLNLMLDMHTGTHGYTEVFPPILVNDASLTGTGQLPKFADDLFKIEDDNLYLIPTAEVPVTNIHRDEIFSAEDLPRHYCAYTPCFRREAGAYGKDTRGLIRHHQFNKVELVKFVHPETSYDELEKLTANAEAVLRALNIHYRVISLCTGDIGFSSAKTYDIEVWLPGFGGFKEISSCSNFEDFQARRANIRFRENPKAKPQFVHTLNGSGLAIGRTVAAVFENYQQADGTILIPEALKPYMGGAERIEAKKF
;
A
#
# COMPACT_ATOMS: atom_id res chain seq x y z
N PHE A 1 -3.18 9.48 29.59
CA PHE A 1 -2.22 10.58 29.37
C PHE A 1 -2.54 11.20 28.02
N GLU A 2 -2.06 12.41 27.73
CA GLU A 2 -2.29 13.04 26.42
C GLU A 2 -1.49 12.29 25.34
N PRO A 3 -2.14 11.71 24.32
CA PRO A 3 -1.43 10.98 23.26
C PRO A 3 -0.53 11.91 22.45
N LYS A 4 0.73 11.50 22.25
CA LYS A 4 1.65 12.20 21.35
C LYS A 4 1.47 11.69 19.91
N PRO A 5 1.68 12.55 18.90
CA PRO A 5 1.72 12.11 17.51
C PRO A 5 3.00 11.31 17.22
N HIS A 6 2.93 10.43 16.21
CA HIS A 6 4.03 9.53 15.87
C HIS A 6 5.35 10.23 15.51
N TRP A 7 5.32 11.45 14.98
CA TRP A 7 6.53 12.20 14.65
C TRP A 7 7.27 12.69 15.90
N ASP A 8 6.55 13.09 16.94
CA ASP A 8 7.17 13.50 18.21
C ASP A 8 7.65 12.26 18.98
N LEU A 9 6.85 11.18 19.00
CA LEU A 9 7.24 9.89 19.59
C LEU A 9 8.51 9.33 18.94
N GLY A 10 8.60 9.34 17.61
CA GLY A 10 9.76 8.82 16.90
C GLY A 10 11.04 9.62 17.15
N LEU A 11 10.92 10.94 17.32
CA LEU A 11 12.03 11.83 17.65
C LEU A 11 12.47 11.67 19.10
N ASP A 12 11.54 11.65 20.06
CA ASP A 12 11.80 11.35 21.47
C ASP A 12 12.44 9.94 21.63
N LEU A 13 11.95 9.01 20.80
CA LEU A 13 12.46 7.68 20.44
C LEU A 13 13.97 7.65 20.13
N GLY A 14 14.42 8.65 19.37
CA GLY A 14 15.63 8.58 18.57
C GLY A 14 15.55 7.57 17.41
N VAL A 15 14.34 7.12 17.03
CA VAL A 15 14.12 6.05 16.06
C VAL A 15 13.62 6.53 14.70
N LEU A 16 13.09 7.75 14.60
CA LEU A 16 12.76 8.42 13.34
C LEU A 16 13.66 9.64 13.16
N ASP A 17 14.32 9.74 12.01
CA ASP A 17 15.28 10.79 11.72
C ASP A 17 14.97 11.48 10.39
N PHE A 18 14.23 12.59 10.51
CA PHE A 18 13.84 13.41 9.36
C PHE A 18 14.96 14.37 8.93
N GLU A 19 15.82 14.80 9.85
CA GLU A 19 16.92 15.74 9.56
C GLU A 19 18.01 15.06 8.72
N ARG A 20 18.48 13.88 9.15
CA ARG A 20 19.46 13.10 8.37
C ARG A 20 18.85 12.64 7.05
N ALA A 21 17.57 12.27 7.01
CA ALA A 21 16.90 11.95 5.74
C ALA A 21 16.89 13.14 4.77
N ALA A 22 16.59 14.35 5.26
CA ALA A 22 16.62 15.56 4.46
C ALA A 22 18.03 15.91 3.97
N LYS A 23 19.07 15.65 4.78
CA LYS A 23 20.48 15.80 4.38
C LYS A 23 20.89 14.81 3.29
N ILE A 24 20.38 13.56 3.34
CA ILE A 24 20.70 12.53 2.34
C ILE A 24 19.95 12.79 1.03
N THR A 25 18.71 13.29 1.10
CA THR A 25 17.84 13.46 -0.06
C THR A 25 17.24 14.87 -0.12
N ARG A 26 16.11 15.08 0.54
CA ARG A 26 15.38 16.35 0.73
C ARG A 26 14.22 16.12 1.71
N ALA A 27 13.39 17.14 1.95
CA ALA A 27 12.17 16.98 2.74
C ALA A 27 11.25 15.86 2.21
N ARG A 28 10.34 15.36 3.07
CA ARG A 28 9.42 14.24 2.78
C ARG A 28 10.11 12.90 2.55
N PHE A 29 11.24 12.69 3.20
CA PHE A 29 11.84 11.38 3.43
C PHE A 29 12.01 11.16 4.94
N VAL A 30 12.21 9.92 5.34
CA VAL A 30 12.47 9.53 6.73
C VAL A 30 13.56 8.46 6.73
N LEU A 31 14.42 8.50 7.75
CA LEU A 31 15.36 7.44 8.05
C LEU A 31 14.92 6.77 9.36
N TYR A 32 14.80 5.46 9.35
CA TYR A 32 14.44 4.67 10.52
C TYR A 32 15.69 4.09 11.17
N TRP A 33 15.77 4.14 12.50
CA TRP A 33 16.81 3.49 13.29
C TRP A 33 16.28 2.27 14.03
N ASP A 34 17.16 1.28 14.18
CA ASP A 34 17.04 0.14 15.10
C ASP A 34 15.65 -0.52 15.12
N LEU A 35 14.92 -0.47 16.25
CA LEU A 35 13.65 -1.17 16.40
C LEU A 35 12.53 -0.60 15.52
N ALA A 36 12.58 0.67 15.11
CA ALA A 36 11.60 1.20 14.15
C ALA A 36 11.87 0.67 12.74
N ALA A 37 13.15 0.56 12.34
CA ALA A 37 13.52 -0.09 11.08
C ALA A 37 13.15 -1.59 11.09
N ARG A 38 13.34 -2.27 12.24
CA ARG A 38 12.87 -3.65 12.42
C ARG A 38 11.35 -3.73 12.33
N LEU A 39 10.61 -2.82 12.96
CA LEU A 39 9.15 -2.78 12.92
C LEU A 39 8.63 -2.67 11.49
N GLU A 40 9.20 -1.79 10.67
CA GLU A 40 8.81 -1.63 9.27
C GLU A 40 8.96 -2.95 8.48
N ARG A 41 10.10 -3.64 8.66
CA ARG A 41 10.32 -4.98 8.08
C ARG A 41 9.39 -6.05 8.66
N SER A 42 9.10 -5.99 9.96
CA SER A 42 8.20 -6.96 10.62
C SER A 42 6.77 -6.83 10.12
N LEU A 43 6.29 -5.61 9.89
CA LEU A 43 4.99 -5.35 9.30
C LEU A 43 4.91 -5.88 7.86
N LEU A 44 5.95 -5.66 7.05
CA LEU A 44 6.09 -6.26 5.72
C LEU A 44 5.89 -7.78 5.79
N ASN A 45 6.65 -8.46 6.65
CA ASN A 45 6.60 -9.91 6.77
C ASN A 45 5.23 -10.42 7.23
N LEU A 46 4.65 -9.80 8.27
CA LEU A 46 3.31 -10.14 8.76
C LEU A 46 2.27 -10.05 7.64
N MET A 47 2.32 -8.98 6.84
CA MET A 47 1.38 -8.74 5.74
C MET A 47 1.54 -9.79 4.64
N LEU A 48 2.76 -10.07 4.18
CA LEU A 48 3.01 -11.07 3.15
C LEU A 48 2.64 -12.48 3.61
N ASP A 49 3.07 -12.88 4.82
CA ASP A 49 2.76 -14.21 5.39
C ASP A 49 1.24 -14.41 5.54
N MET A 50 0.51 -13.37 5.97
CA MET A 50 -0.95 -13.43 6.09
C MET A 50 -1.60 -13.62 4.71
N HIS A 51 -1.20 -12.83 3.72
CA HIS A 51 -1.84 -12.85 2.41
C HIS A 51 -1.52 -14.11 1.61
N THR A 52 -0.30 -14.62 1.71
CA THR A 52 0.12 -15.86 1.07
C THR A 52 -0.41 -17.10 1.80
N GLY A 53 -0.31 -17.14 3.13
CA GLY A 53 -0.67 -18.29 3.94
C GLY A 53 -2.17 -18.45 4.18
N THR A 54 -2.90 -17.33 4.34
CA THR A 54 -4.33 -17.36 4.74
C THR A 54 -5.28 -16.93 3.63
N HIS A 55 -4.91 -15.91 2.83
CA HIS A 55 -5.82 -15.33 1.84
C HIS A 55 -5.63 -15.86 0.42
N GLY A 56 -4.68 -16.78 0.20
CA GLY A 56 -4.47 -17.46 -1.07
C GLY A 56 -3.86 -16.60 -2.19
N TYR A 57 -3.12 -15.56 -1.85
CA TYR A 57 -2.36 -14.77 -2.83
C TYR A 57 -1.04 -15.46 -3.18
N THR A 58 -0.63 -15.32 -4.43
CA THR A 58 0.72 -15.68 -4.86
C THR A 58 1.64 -14.49 -4.67
N GLU A 59 2.73 -14.67 -3.92
CA GLU A 59 3.73 -13.62 -3.77
C GLU A 59 4.54 -13.43 -5.06
N VAL A 60 4.75 -12.18 -5.45
CA VAL A 60 5.61 -11.80 -6.57
C VAL A 60 6.54 -10.66 -6.15
N PHE A 61 7.74 -10.63 -6.74
CA PHE A 61 8.74 -9.60 -6.49
C PHE A 61 9.03 -8.80 -7.77
N PRO A 62 8.26 -7.73 -8.05
CA PRO A 62 8.27 -7.08 -9.36
C PRO A 62 9.40 -6.05 -9.53
N PRO A 63 9.76 -5.68 -10.78
CA PRO A 63 10.61 -4.53 -11.05
C PRO A 63 10.03 -3.22 -10.52
N ILE A 64 10.89 -2.34 -10.00
CA ILE A 64 10.51 -1.01 -9.49
C ILE A 64 10.66 0.11 -10.52
N LEU A 65 11.27 -0.19 -11.67
CA LEU A 65 11.33 0.67 -12.85
C LEU A 65 10.46 0.06 -13.94
N VAL A 66 9.59 0.87 -14.55
CA VAL A 66 8.65 0.42 -15.59
C VAL A 66 8.66 1.36 -16.80
N ASN A 67 8.27 0.82 -17.95
CA ASN A 67 8.04 1.61 -19.16
C ASN A 67 6.70 2.39 -19.10
N ASP A 68 6.55 3.32 -20.02
CA ASP A 68 5.36 4.15 -20.23
C ASP A 68 4.09 3.33 -20.54
N ALA A 69 4.23 2.25 -21.29
CA ALA A 69 3.11 1.37 -21.60
C ALA A 69 2.54 0.70 -20.34
N SER A 70 3.36 0.37 -19.33
CA SER A 70 2.87 -0.12 -18.03
C SER A 70 1.98 0.90 -17.33
N LEU A 71 2.45 2.14 -17.24
CA LEU A 71 1.74 3.23 -16.58
C LEU A 71 0.48 3.66 -17.36
N THR A 72 0.49 3.51 -18.68
CA THR A 72 -0.68 3.75 -19.53
C THR A 72 -1.74 2.67 -19.30
N GLY A 73 -1.31 1.41 -19.12
CA GLY A 73 -2.16 0.26 -18.82
C GLY A 73 -2.96 0.46 -17.52
N THR A 74 -2.31 0.91 -16.45
CA THR A 74 -2.95 1.10 -15.14
C THR A 74 -3.56 2.49 -14.92
N GLY A 75 -3.36 3.42 -15.87
CA GLY A 75 -4.05 4.72 -15.93
C GLY A 75 -3.31 5.90 -15.30
N GLN A 76 -2.05 5.71 -14.85
CA GLN A 76 -1.21 6.80 -14.37
C GLN A 76 -0.84 7.74 -15.53
N LEU A 77 -0.48 7.20 -16.70
CA LEU A 77 -0.23 8.00 -17.89
C LEU A 77 -1.48 8.11 -18.79
N PRO A 78 -1.69 9.26 -19.46
CA PRO A 78 -0.86 10.48 -19.42
C PRO A 78 -1.22 11.45 -18.27
N LYS A 79 -2.37 11.28 -17.62
CA LYS A 79 -3.00 12.28 -16.74
C LYS A 79 -2.15 12.68 -15.53
N PHE A 80 -1.42 11.73 -14.95
CA PHE A 80 -0.67 11.92 -13.70
C PHE A 80 0.85 11.89 -13.91
N ALA A 81 1.34 12.25 -15.11
CA ALA A 81 2.77 12.30 -15.41
C ALA A 81 3.56 13.15 -14.41
N ASP A 82 2.99 14.27 -13.96
CA ASP A 82 3.62 15.18 -13.00
C ASP A 82 3.80 14.57 -11.61
N ASP A 83 3.08 13.50 -11.27
CA ASP A 83 3.18 12.83 -9.98
C ASP A 83 4.22 11.68 -9.97
N LEU A 84 4.82 11.37 -11.12
CA LEU A 84 5.76 10.26 -11.28
C LEU A 84 7.21 10.74 -11.31
N PHE A 85 8.12 9.95 -10.73
CA PHE A 85 9.55 10.12 -10.95
C PHE A 85 9.97 9.39 -12.23
N LYS A 86 10.62 10.12 -13.15
CA LYS A 86 11.12 9.61 -14.44
C LYS A 86 12.65 9.61 -14.47
N ILE A 87 13.23 8.55 -15.02
CA ILE A 87 14.61 8.47 -15.46
C ILE A 87 14.64 8.93 -16.92
N GLU A 88 15.09 10.16 -17.16
CA GLU A 88 14.92 10.84 -18.45
C GLU A 88 15.63 10.11 -19.59
N ASP A 89 16.89 9.71 -19.39
CA ASP A 89 17.73 9.11 -20.43
C ASP A 89 17.24 7.72 -20.88
N ASP A 90 16.63 6.94 -19.96
CA ASP A 90 16.17 5.57 -20.22
C ASP A 90 14.68 5.48 -20.58
N ASN A 91 13.93 6.58 -20.44
CA ASN A 91 12.47 6.61 -20.53
C ASN A 91 11.78 5.57 -19.60
N LEU A 92 12.35 5.38 -18.41
CA LEU A 92 11.79 4.52 -17.36
C LEU A 92 11.23 5.37 -16.22
N TYR A 93 10.31 4.81 -15.46
CA TYR A 93 9.65 5.47 -14.34
C TYR A 93 9.74 4.63 -13.08
N LEU A 94 9.98 5.28 -11.94
CA LEU A 94 9.81 4.62 -10.65
C LEU A 94 8.31 4.40 -10.39
N ILE A 95 7.97 3.22 -9.89
CA ILE A 95 6.58 2.85 -9.67
C ILE A 95 5.97 3.63 -8.48
N PRO A 96 4.73 4.14 -8.59
CA PRO A 96 4.01 4.77 -7.47
C PRO A 96 3.28 3.75 -6.58
N THR A 97 3.26 2.49 -7.01
CA THR A 97 2.62 1.33 -6.34
C THR A 97 2.98 0.04 -7.09
N ALA A 98 3.02 -1.10 -6.39
CA ALA A 98 3.21 -2.43 -7.00
C ALA A 98 2.06 -2.82 -7.93
N GLU A 99 0.89 -2.18 -7.82
CA GLU A 99 -0.21 -2.33 -8.79
C GLU A 99 0.28 -2.20 -10.23
N VAL A 100 1.13 -1.21 -10.52
CA VAL A 100 1.59 -0.93 -11.88
C VAL A 100 2.28 -2.15 -12.50
N PRO A 101 3.38 -2.67 -11.95
CA PRO A 101 4.04 -3.82 -12.54
C PRO A 101 3.22 -5.11 -12.39
N VAL A 102 2.48 -5.31 -11.28
CA VAL A 102 1.74 -6.56 -11.04
C VAL A 102 0.56 -6.72 -11.99
N THR A 103 -0.24 -5.67 -12.21
CA THR A 103 -1.32 -5.69 -13.22
C THR A 103 -0.77 -5.96 -14.62
N ASN A 104 0.45 -5.49 -14.89
CA ASN A 104 1.09 -5.63 -16.19
C ASN A 104 1.86 -6.93 -16.41
N ILE A 105 1.91 -7.84 -15.42
CA ILE A 105 2.44 -9.20 -15.62
C ILE A 105 1.75 -9.87 -16.83
N HIS A 106 0.45 -9.62 -16.99
CA HIS A 106 -0.40 -10.26 -17.98
C HIS A 106 -0.82 -9.35 -19.14
N ARG A 107 -0.06 -8.27 -19.40
CA ARG A 107 -0.33 -7.39 -20.55
C ARG A 107 -0.29 -8.20 -21.84
N ASP A 108 -1.27 -7.95 -22.71
CA ASP A 108 -1.44 -8.63 -24.00
C ASP A 108 -1.71 -10.15 -23.92
N GLU A 109 -1.96 -10.69 -22.73
CA GLU A 109 -2.28 -12.11 -22.53
C GLU A 109 -3.79 -12.41 -22.63
N ILE A 110 -4.10 -13.69 -22.88
CA ILE A 110 -5.46 -14.22 -22.87
C ILE A 110 -5.50 -15.43 -21.93
N PHE A 111 -6.19 -15.31 -20.81
CA PHE A 111 -6.47 -16.41 -19.89
C PHE A 111 -7.51 -17.38 -20.42
N SER A 112 -7.50 -18.60 -19.90
CA SER A 112 -8.70 -19.46 -19.88
C SER A 112 -9.60 -19.06 -18.70
N ALA A 113 -10.89 -19.38 -18.73
CA ALA A 113 -11.77 -19.13 -17.58
C ALA A 113 -11.33 -19.88 -16.31
N GLU A 114 -10.71 -21.06 -16.47
CA GLU A 114 -10.18 -21.87 -15.37
C GLU A 114 -8.96 -21.24 -14.68
N ASP A 115 -8.27 -20.30 -15.35
CA ASP A 115 -7.18 -19.53 -14.73
C ASP A 115 -7.67 -18.49 -13.72
N LEU A 116 -8.97 -18.15 -13.71
CA LEU A 116 -9.53 -17.09 -12.90
C LEU A 116 -10.25 -17.64 -11.65
N PRO A 117 -10.16 -16.96 -10.49
CA PRO A 117 -9.42 -15.71 -10.27
C PRO A 117 -7.90 -15.94 -10.03
N ARG A 118 -7.08 -14.96 -10.42
CA ARG A 118 -5.65 -14.89 -10.04
C ARG A 118 -5.42 -13.80 -9.02
N HIS A 119 -4.78 -14.16 -7.92
CA HIS A 119 -4.50 -13.27 -6.80
C HIS A 119 -2.99 -13.14 -6.60
N TYR A 120 -2.49 -11.91 -6.61
CA TYR A 120 -1.08 -11.59 -6.42
C TYR A 120 -0.87 -10.61 -5.26
N CYS A 121 0.16 -10.84 -4.45
CA CYS A 121 0.62 -9.86 -3.48
C CYS A 121 2.08 -9.53 -3.70
N ALA A 122 2.46 -8.27 -3.46
CA ALA A 122 3.83 -7.82 -3.67
C ALA A 122 4.20 -6.71 -2.69
N TYR A 123 5.38 -6.84 -2.08
CA TYR A 123 6.03 -5.72 -1.41
C TYR A 123 6.85 -4.91 -2.43
N THR A 124 6.72 -3.58 -2.39
CA THR A 124 7.63 -2.67 -3.10
C THR A 124 7.85 -1.35 -2.34
N PRO A 125 9.01 -0.69 -2.51
CA PRO A 125 9.09 0.74 -2.31
C PRO A 125 8.29 1.45 -3.41
N CYS A 126 7.48 2.41 -3.00
CA CYS A 126 6.59 3.20 -3.84
C CYS A 126 7.06 4.65 -3.88
N PHE A 127 7.07 5.27 -5.07
CA PHE A 127 7.61 6.60 -5.30
C PHE A 127 6.56 7.55 -5.86
N ARG A 128 6.29 8.66 -5.17
CA ARG A 128 5.33 9.70 -5.60
C ARG A 128 5.93 11.09 -5.46
N ARG A 129 5.78 11.93 -6.48
CA ARG A 129 6.24 13.32 -6.41
C ARG A 129 5.36 14.15 -5.47
N GLU A 130 4.15 13.71 -5.17
CA GLU A 130 3.20 14.42 -4.30
C GLU A 130 2.97 15.85 -4.80
N ALA A 131 2.90 16.01 -6.12
CA ALA A 131 2.73 17.29 -6.79
C ALA A 131 1.36 17.88 -6.41
N GLY A 132 1.34 19.13 -5.94
CA GLY A 132 0.11 19.79 -5.50
C GLY A 132 -0.27 19.56 -4.02
N ALA A 133 0.47 18.75 -3.26
CA ALA A 133 0.22 18.53 -1.83
C ALA A 133 0.87 19.61 -0.92
N TYR A 134 0.99 20.86 -1.39
CA TYR A 134 1.65 21.95 -0.64
C TYR A 134 0.96 22.19 0.71
N GLY A 135 1.73 22.12 1.79
CA GLY A 135 1.26 22.41 3.16
C GLY A 135 0.39 21.33 3.83
N LYS A 136 0.00 20.26 3.15
CA LYS A 136 -0.79 19.16 3.73
C LYS A 136 0.09 18.03 4.27
N ASP A 137 -0.23 17.56 5.48
CA ASP A 137 0.41 16.42 6.16
C ASP A 137 1.95 16.45 6.07
N THR A 138 2.56 17.61 6.29
CA THR A 138 4.01 17.83 6.06
C THR A 138 4.91 17.22 7.13
N ARG A 139 4.34 16.68 8.22
CA ARG A 139 5.08 16.10 9.35
C ARG A 139 4.76 14.61 9.47
N GLY A 140 5.77 13.84 9.87
CA GLY A 140 5.61 12.41 10.13
C GLY A 140 5.56 11.55 8.87
N LEU A 141 4.89 10.40 9.00
CA LEU A 141 4.97 9.24 8.10
C LEU A 141 3.80 9.12 7.12
N ILE A 142 2.83 10.04 7.15
CA ILE A 142 1.59 9.92 6.38
C ILE A 142 1.79 10.18 4.88
N ARG A 143 2.71 11.10 4.54
CA ARG A 143 2.92 11.57 3.17
C ARG A 143 4.41 11.75 2.85
N HIS A 144 4.98 10.77 2.17
CA HIS A 144 6.39 10.74 1.77
C HIS A 144 6.57 10.56 0.27
N HIS A 145 7.72 10.99 -0.25
CA HIS A 145 8.10 10.72 -1.64
C HIS A 145 8.42 9.25 -1.88
N GLN A 146 8.92 8.57 -0.85
CA GLN A 146 9.17 7.14 -0.84
C GLN A 146 8.48 6.53 0.37
N PHE A 147 7.71 5.48 0.17
CA PHE A 147 7.10 4.71 1.24
C PHE A 147 6.99 3.24 0.83
N ASN A 148 6.91 2.36 1.82
CA ASN A 148 6.81 0.92 1.60
C ASN A 148 5.36 0.46 1.65
N LYS A 149 4.98 -0.47 0.77
CA LYS A 149 3.61 -0.99 0.70
C LYS A 149 3.60 -2.46 0.30
N VAL A 150 2.73 -3.25 0.93
CA VAL A 150 2.28 -4.54 0.40
C VAL A 150 1.00 -4.29 -0.39
N GLU A 151 1.02 -4.61 -1.67
CA GLU A 151 -0.13 -4.48 -2.57
C GLU A 151 -0.80 -5.83 -2.76
N LEU A 152 -2.13 -5.81 -2.87
CA LEU A 152 -2.96 -6.92 -3.30
C LEU A 152 -3.53 -6.60 -4.69
N VAL A 153 -3.41 -7.50 -5.64
CA VAL A 153 -3.94 -7.35 -7.01
C VAL A 153 -4.72 -8.61 -7.39
N LYS A 154 -5.87 -8.41 -8.03
CA LYS A 154 -6.72 -9.52 -8.50
C LYS A 154 -7.07 -9.36 -9.97
N PHE A 155 -7.03 -10.47 -10.70
CA PHE A 155 -7.62 -10.61 -12.03
C PHE A 155 -8.78 -11.60 -11.91
N VAL A 156 -9.97 -11.18 -12.29
CA VAL A 156 -11.19 -11.92 -11.96
C VAL A 156 -12.17 -11.92 -13.11
N HIS A 157 -13.10 -12.86 -13.07
CA HIS A 157 -14.24 -12.89 -13.97
C HIS A 157 -15.12 -11.64 -13.76
N PRO A 158 -15.65 -11.00 -14.82
CA PRO A 158 -16.49 -9.80 -14.67
C PRO A 158 -17.65 -9.97 -13.68
N GLU A 159 -18.32 -11.13 -13.72
CA GLU A 159 -19.48 -11.45 -12.88
C GLU A 159 -19.17 -11.51 -11.38
N THR A 160 -17.92 -11.79 -10.98
CA THR A 160 -17.54 -11.94 -9.58
C THR A 160 -16.78 -10.74 -9.03
N SER A 161 -16.50 -9.73 -9.85
CA SER A 161 -15.60 -8.63 -9.50
C SER A 161 -16.02 -7.82 -8.27
N TYR A 162 -17.31 -7.57 -8.08
CA TYR A 162 -17.78 -6.84 -6.91
C TYR A 162 -17.72 -7.67 -5.62
N ASP A 163 -17.97 -8.98 -5.68
CA ASP A 163 -17.75 -9.88 -4.53
C ASP A 163 -16.26 -9.97 -4.19
N GLU A 164 -15.39 -9.94 -5.20
CA GLU A 164 -13.94 -9.94 -5.01
C GLU A 164 -13.43 -8.63 -4.40
N LEU A 165 -14.11 -7.50 -4.61
CA LEU A 165 -13.85 -6.22 -3.94
C LEU A 165 -14.15 -6.30 -2.43
N GLU A 166 -15.28 -6.90 -2.05
CA GLU A 166 -15.62 -7.10 -0.64
C GLU A 166 -14.58 -8.00 0.05
N LYS A 167 -14.17 -9.10 -0.60
CA LYS A 167 -13.08 -9.96 -0.10
C LYS A 167 -11.74 -9.23 -0.01
N LEU A 168 -11.41 -8.40 -1.01
CA LEU A 168 -10.18 -7.61 -1.05
C LEU A 168 -10.10 -6.63 0.12
N THR A 169 -11.20 -5.93 0.39
CA THR A 169 -11.33 -5.01 1.52
C THR A 169 -11.19 -5.76 2.85
N ALA A 170 -11.89 -6.88 3.01
CA ALA A 170 -11.79 -7.72 4.22
C ALA A 170 -10.38 -8.27 4.46
N ASN A 171 -9.62 -8.57 3.41
CA ASN A 171 -8.23 -9.02 3.51
C ASN A 171 -7.30 -7.92 4.04
N ALA A 172 -7.50 -6.66 3.62
CA ALA A 172 -6.76 -5.53 4.14
C ALA A 172 -7.15 -5.22 5.60
N GLU A 173 -8.45 -5.29 5.93
CA GLU A 173 -8.97 -5.17 7.30
C GLU A 173 -8.41 -6.24 8.25
N ALA A 174 -8.16 -7.46 7.77
CA ALA A 174 -7.61 -8.53 8.59
C ALA A 174 -6.25 -8.18 9.20
N VAL A 175 -5.42 -7.39 8.50
CA VAL A 175 -4.14 -6.90 9.02
C VAL A 175 -4.37 -5.98 10.22
N LEU A 176 -5.30 -5.03 10.12
CA LEU A 176 -5.62 -4.12 11.24
C LEU A 176 -6.26 -4.84 12.42
N ARG A 177 -7.12 -5.84 12.15
CA ARG A 177 -7.71 -6.70 13.19
C ARG A 177 -6.65 -7.52 13.93
N ALA A 178 -5.69 -8.12 13.20
CA ALA A 178 -4.59 -8.85 13.81
C ALA A 178 -3.68 -7.93 14.64
N LEU A 179 -3.44 -6.71 14.16
CA LEU A 179 -2.73 -5.67 14.90
C LEU A 179 -3.58 -5.04 16.01
N ASN A 180 -4.86 -5.39 16.18
CA ASN A 180 -5.79 -4.79 17.12
C ASN A 180 -5.82 -3.25 17.09
N ILE A 181 -5.82 -2.67 15.88
CA ILE A 181 -5.88 -1.23 15.67
C ILE A 181 -7.29 -0.83 15.24
N HIS A 182 -7.87 0.20 15.88
CA HIS A 182 -9.19 0.70 15.54
C HIS A 182 -9.21 1.40 14.17
N TYR A 183 -10.21 1.10 13.35
CA TYR A 183 -10.37 1.63 12.01
C TYR A 183 -11.84 1.78 11.62
N ARG A 184 -12.09 2.47 10.51
CA ARG A 184 -13.38 2.52 9.82
C ARG A 184 -13.18 2.26 8.32
N VAL A 185 -14.24 1.81 7.65
CA VAL A 185 -14.28 1.64 6.20
C VAL A 185 -15.27 2.66 5.62
N ILE A 186 -14.87 3.33 4.56
CA ILE A 186 -15.68 4.35 3.87
C ILE A 186 -15.80 3.98 2.41
N SER A 187 -17.01 4.04 1.85
CA SER A 187 -17.20 4.01 0.41
C SER A 187 -17.02 5.42 -0.15
N LEU A 188 -16.08 5.58 -1.08
CA LEU A 188 -15.79 6.90 -1.66
C LEU A 188 -16.96 7.38 -2.55
N CYS A 189 -17.22 8.67 -2.51
CA CYS A 189 -18.22 9.30 -3.37
C CYS A 189 -17.65 9.56 -4.77
N THR A 190 -18.52 9.86 -5.74
CA THR A 190 -18.13 10.08 -7.14
C THR A 190 -17.11 11.23 -7.35
N GLY A 191 -17.06 12.19 -6.43
CA GLY A 191 -16.10 13.29 -6.48
C GLY A 191 -14.70 12.95 -5.96
N ASP A 192 -14.54 11.82 -5.28
CA ASP A 192 -13.31 11.44 -4.59
C ASP A 192 -12.72 10.10 -5.07
N ILE A 193 -13.46 9.33 -5.89
CA ILE A 193 -12.91 8.13 -6.54
C ILE A 193 -11.78 8.47 -7.52
N GLY A 194 -10.77 7.60 -7.56
CA GLY A 194 -9.64 7.71 -8.48
C GLY A 194 -10.02 7.53 -9.94
N PHE A 195 -9.23 8.11 -10.84
CA PHE A 195 -9.52 8.13 -12.29
C PHE A 195 -9.82 6.77 -12.93
N SER A 196 -9.13 5.72 -12.49
CA SER A 196 -9.30 4.37 -13.05
C SER A 196 -10.46 3.59 -12.43
N SER A 197 -10.92 3.96 -11.22
CA SER A 197 -11.80 3.11 -10.42
C SER A 197 -13.28 3.30 -10.74
N ALA A 198 -14.03 2.20 -10.73
CA ALA A 198 -15.49 2.19 -10.76
C ALA A 198 -16.10 2.28 -9.34
N LYS A 199 -15.45 1.65 -8.35
CA LYS A 199 -15.84 1.67 -6.93
C LYS A 199 -14.63 1.48 -6.04
N THR A 200 -14.52 2.31 -5.00
CA THR A 200 -13.43 2.27 -4.02
C THR A 200 -13.97 2.27 -2.59
N TYR A 201 -13.31 1.47 -1.73
CA TYR A 201 -13.39 1.58 -0.28
C TYR A 201 -12.06 2.04 0.27
N ASP A 202 -12.09 3.08 1.11
CA ASP A 202 -10.95 3.46 1.92
C ASP A 202 -11.09 2.88 3.32
N ILE A 203 -9.98 2.32 3.81
CA ILE A 203 -9.83 1.95 5.22
C ILE A 203 -9.05 3.07 5.88
N GLU A 204 -9.63 3.66 6.91
CA GLU A 204 -9.00 4.71 7.69
C GLU A 204 -8.73 4.25 9.11
N VAL A 205 -7.52 4.49 9.58
CA VAL A 205 -7.05 4.10 10.91
C VAL A 205 -7.19 5.26 11.89
N TRP A 206 -7.60 4.98 13.13
CA TRP A 206 -7.61 5.99 14.18
C TRP A 206 -6.18 6.31 14.64
N LEU A 207 -5.85 7.60 14.67
CA LEU A 207 -4.55 8.11 15.11
C LEU A 207 -4.77 9.03 16.33
N PRO A 208 -4.55 8.54 17.56
CA PRO A 208 -4.80 9.31 18.79
C PRO A 208 -4.10 10.67 18.86
N GLY A 209 -2.83 10.76 18.48
CA GLY A 209 -2.07 12.01 18.47
C GLY A 209 -2.43 12.93 17.31
N PHE A 210 -3.01 12.37 16.23
CA PHE A 210 -3.64 13.15 15.18
C PHE A 210 -5.05 13.64 15.56
N GLY A 211 -5.72 12.96 16.49
CA GLY A 211 -7.11 13.25 16.88
C GLY A 211 -8.16 12.90 15.81
N GLY A 212 -7.86 11.95 14.92
CA GLY A 212 -8.74 11.65 13.79
C GLY A 212 -8.41 10.36 13.05
N PHE A 213 -9.28 10.01 12.11
CA PHE A 213 -9.06 8.92 11.15
C PHE A 213 -8.19 9.38 9.98
N LYS A 214 -7.29 8.52 9.52
CA LYS A 214 -6.47 8.72 8.32
C LYS A 214 -6.44 7.47 7.46
N GLU A 215 -6.57 7.65 6.14
CA GLU A 215 -6.46 6.57 5.16
C GLU A 215 -5.18 5.75 5.39
N ILE A 216 -5.31 4.42 5.40
CA ILE A 216 -4.20 3.46 5.46
C ILE A 216 -4.25 2.44 4.33
N SER A 217 -5.42 2.28 3.70
CA SER A 217 -5.64 1.48 2.51
C SER A 217 -6.75 2.07 1.65
N SER A 218 -6.65 1.85 0.34
CA SER A 218 -7.67 2.12 -0.66
C SER A 218 -7.80 0.84 -1.50
N CYS A 219 -9.01 0.27 -1.55
CA CYS A 219 -9.36 -0.98 -2.24
C CYS A 219 -10.35 -0.68 -3.36
N SER A 220 -10.00 -0.98 -4.60
CA SER A 220 -10.73 -0.54 -5.79
C SER A 220 -11.04 -1.69 -6.75
N ASN A 221 -12.24 -1.64 -7.34
CA ASN A 221 -12.60 -2.36 -8.55
C ASN A 221 -12.47 -1.41 -9.75
N PHE A 222 -11.76 -1.84 -10.79
CA PHE A 222 -11.54 -1.06 -12.01
C PHE A 222 -12.43 -1.52 -13.16
N GLU A 223 -13.26 -2.54 -12.92
CA GLU A 223 -13.94 -3.29 -13.98
C GLU A 223 -12.94 -3.63 -15.09
N ASP A 224 -13.29 -3.37 -16.35
CA ASP A 224 -12.43 -3.63 -17.49
C ASP A 224 -11.51 -2.45 -17.87
N PHE A 225 -11.44 -1.37 -17.09
CA PHE A 225 -10.70 -0.15 -17.45
C PHE A 225 -9.22 -0.43 -17.74
N GLN A 226 -8.54 -1.08 -16.79
CA GLN A 226 -7.12 -1.40 -16.95
C GLN A 226 -6.93 -2.54 -17.95
N ALA A 227 -7.81 -3.55 -17.92
CA ALA A 227 -7.78 -4.67 -18.84
C ALA A 227 -7.88 -4.24 -20.31
N ARG A 228 -8.71 -3.23 -20.62
CA ARG A 228 -8.81 -2.65 -21.97
C ARG A 228 -7.53 -1.95 -22.40
N ARG A 229 -6.88 -1.20 -21.51
CA ARG A 229 -5.65 -0.45 -21.78
C ARG A 229 -4.42 -1.34 -21.89
N ALA A 230 -4.38 -2.41 -21.10
CA ALA A 230 -3.30 -3.40 -21.08
C ALA A 230 -3.63 -4.66 -21.92
N ASN A 231 -4.77 -4.67 -22.62
CA ASN A 231 -5.22 -5.75 -23.50
C ASN A 231 -5.28 -7.15 -22.84
N ILE A 232 -5.67 -7.20 -21.56
CA ILE A 232 -5.73 -8.41 -20.73
C ILE A 232 -7.11 -9.06 -20.86
N ARG A 233 -7.16 -10.26 -21.42
CA ARG A 233 -8.43 -10.91 -21.79
C ARG A 233 -8.54 -12.30 -21.21
N PHE A 234 -9.71 -12.89 -21.31
CA PHE A 234 -9.95 -14.31 -21.05
C PHE A 234 -10.91 -14.91 -22.09
N ARG A 235 -10.98 -16.23 -22.18
CA ARG A 235 -11.99 -16.97 -22.94
C ARG A 235 -12.71 -17.97 -22.06
N GLU A 236 -14.03 -17.98 -22.14
CA GLU A 236 -14.89 -18.98 -21.50
C GLU A 236 -14.57 -20.41 -21.93
N ASN A 237 -14.26 -20.58 -23.21
CA ASN A 237 -13.83 -21.83 -23.79
C ASN A 237 -13.02 -21.54 -25.06
N PRO A 238 -12.30 -22.54 -25.63
CA PRO A 238 -11.42 -22.30 -26.78
C PRO A 238 -12.09 -21.68 -28.02
N LYS A 239 -13.40 -21.86 -28.18
CA LYS A 239 -14.19 -21.34 -29.31
C LYS A 239 -14.85 -19.98 -29.02
N ALA A 240 -14.89 -19.54 -27.76
CA ALA A 240 -15.50 -18.28 -27.37
C ALA A 240 -14.66 -17.08 -27.83
N LYS A 241 -15.34 -15.97 -28.12
CA LYS A 241 -14.68 -14.68 -28.37
C LYS A 241 -14.01 -14.22 -27.07
N PRO A 242 -12.75 -13.74 -27.10
CA PRO A 242 -12.13 -13.15 -25.92
C PRO A 242 -12.93 -11.98 -25.34
N GLN A 243 -13.01 -11.94 -24.01
CA GLN A 243 -13.59 -10.86 -23.23
C GLN A 243 -12.52 -10.27 -22.30
N PHE A 244 -12.69 -9.04 -21.83
CA PHE A 244 -11.75 -8.45 -20.88
C PHE A 244 -12.02 -8.98 -19.48
N VAL A 245 -10.95 -9.27 -18.73
CA VAL A 245 -11.08 -9.55 -17.30
C VAL A 245 -11.45 -8.28 -16.55
N HIS A 246 -11.91 -8.41 -15.30
CA HIS A 246 -11.91 -7.30 -14.37
C HIS A 246 -10.63 -7.30 -13.54
N THR A 247 -10.10 -6.12 -13.23
CA THR A 247 -8.95 -5.97 -12.34
C THR A 247 -9.35 -5.28 -11.04
N LEU A 248 -8.67 -5.65 -9.95
CA LEU A 248 -8.82 -5.02 -8.64
C LEU A 248 -7.45 -4.83 -8.00
N ASN A 249 -7.34 -3.84 -7.12
CA ASN A 249 -6.20 -3.70 -6.23
C ASN A 249 -6.60 -3.09 -4.89
N GLY A 250 -5.78 -3.36 -3.88
CA GLY A 250 -5.95 -2.82 -2.55
C GLY A 250 -4.62 -2.79 -1.80
N SER A 251 -4.45 -1.82 -0.91
CA SER A 251 -3.27 -1.81 -0.04
C SER A 251 -3.49 -2.82 1.09
N GLY A 252 -2.53 -3.70 1.33
CA GLY A 252 -2.59 -4.70 2.40
C GLY A 252 -1.39 -4.68 3.35
N LEU A 253 -0.82 -3.55 3.81
CA LEU A 253 -1.26 -2.15 3.84
C LEU A 253 -0.09 -1.23 3.41
N ALA A 254 -0.28 0.09 3.44
CA ALA A 254 0.83 1.04 3.39
C ALA A 254 1.64 1.01 4.70
N ILE A 255 2.84 0.42 4.66
CA ILE A 255 3.63 0.04 5.85
C ILE A 255 4.01 1.26 6.70
N GLY A 256 4.46 2.35 6.09
CA GLY A 256 4.83 3.57 6.83
C GLY A 256 3.65 4.18 7.62
N ARG A 257 2.45 4.13 7.05
CA ARG A 257 1.22 4.55 7.77
C ARG A 257 0.86 3.56 8.88
N THR A 258 1.11 2.27 8.68
CA THR A 258 0.94 1.27 9.74
C THR A 258 1.94 1.45 10.89
N VAL A 259 3.19 1.85 10.60
CA VAL A 259 4.16 2.24 11.65
C VAL A 259 3.63 3.40 12.47
N ALA A 260 3.12 4.46 11.83
CA ALA A 260 2.48 5.57 12.54
C ALA A 260 1.31 5.12 13.42
N ALA A 261 0.46 4.24 12.91
CA ALA A 261 -0.67 3.69 13.66
C ALA A 261 -0.22 2.87 14.87
N VAL A 262 0.81 2.03 14.74
CA VAL A 262 1.40 1.30 15.87
C VAL A 262 1.98 2.29 16.89
N PHE A 263 2.75 3.28 16.46
CA PHE A 263 3.35 4.28 17.35
C PHE A 263 2.29 4.98 18.19
N GLU A 264 1.21 5.47 17.58
CA GLU A 264 0.22 6.25 18.31
C GLU A 264 -0.75 5.40 19.13
N ASN A 265 -1.11 4.20 18.70
CA ASN A 265 -2.08 3.36 19.42
C ASN A 265 -1.43 2.50 20.51
N TYR A 266 -0.12 2.25 20.45
CA TYR A 266 0.61 1.43 21.43
C TYR A 266 1.54 2.23 22.34
N GLN A 267 1.54 3.56 22.24
CA GLN A 267 2.31 4.43 23.14
C GLN A 267 1.89 4.25 24.61
N GLN A 268 2.86 4.41 25.50
CA GLN A 268 2.71 4.37 26.95
C GLN A 268 2.94 5.77 27.54
N ALA A 269 2.58 5.94 28.82
CA ALA A 269 2.69 7.25 29.50
C ALA A 269 4.14 7.77 29.58
N ASP A 270 5.13 6.86 29.55
CA ASP A 270 6.56 7.17 29.54
C ASP A 270 7.12 7.42 28.13
N GLY A 271 6.28 7.35 27.10
CA GLY A 271 6.65 7.53 25.69
C GLY A 271 7.10 6.25 24.98
N THR A 272 7.32 5.14 25.69
CA THR A 272 7.65 3.85 25.06
C THR A 272 6.49 3.33 24.22
N ILE A 273 6.77 2.49 23.23
CA ILE A 273 5.75 1.91 22.35
C ILE A 273 5.75 0.40 22.53
N LEU A 274 4.63 -0.17 22.98
CA LEU A 274 4.50 -1.62 23.07
C LEU A 274 4.45 -2.26 21.68
N ILE A 275 5.03 -3.45 21.55
CA ILE A 275 4.92 -4.22 20.31
C ILE A 275 3.58 -4.96 20.29
N PRO A 276 2.76 -4.81 19.23
CA PRO A 276 1.53 -5.58 19.06
C PRO A 276 1.78 -7.09 19.11
N GLU A 277 0.87 -7.85 19.71
CA GLU A 277 1.01 -9.30 19.88
C GLU A 277 1.31 -10.03 18.56
N ALA A 278 0.60 -9.67 17.49
CA ALA A 278 0.79 -10.25 16.15
C ALA A 278 2.20 -10.03 15.57
N LEU A 279 2.95 -9.05 16.06
CA LEU A 279 4.30 -8.74 15.60
C LEU A 279 5.40 -9.36 16.45
N LYS A 280 5.09 -9.91 17.63
CA LYS A 280 6.10 -10.54 18.50
C LYS A 280 6.96 -11.60 17.80
N PRO A 281 6.43 -12.50 16.94
CA PRO A 281 7.24 -13.47 16.21
C PRO A 281 8.29 -12.83 15.29
N TYR A 282 8.03 -11.62 14.80
CA TYR A 282 8.89 -10.92 13.84
C TYR A 282 9.87 -9.93 14.51
N MET A 283 9.59 -9.52 15.76
CA MET A 283 10.36 -8.50 16.46
C MET A 283 11.60 -9.04 17.20
N GLY A 284 11.84 -10.35 17.16
CA GLY A 284 13.05 -10.97 17.71
C GLY A 284 13.17 -10.80 19.23
N GLY A 285 12.06 -11.00 19.95
CA GLY A 285 11.98 -10.92 21.42
C GLY A 285 11.82 -9.50 21.99
N ALA A 286 11.81 -8.45 21.16
CA ALA A 286 11.54 -7.11 21.64
C ALA A 286 10.07 -6.97 22.07
N GLU A 287 9.84 -6.50 23.29
CA GLU A 287 8.49 -6.27 23.84
C GLU A 287 8.02 -4.83 23.66
N ARG A 288 8.96 -3.88 23.52
CA ARG A 288 8.69 -2.45 23.38
C ARG A 288 9.82 -1.73 22.63
N ILE A 289 9.51 -0.58 22.07
CA ILE A 289 10.47 0.39 21.54
C ILE A 289 10.75 1.42 22.63
N GLU A 290 12.03 1.60 22.96
CA GLU A 290 12.51 2.49 24.02
C GLU A 290 13.51 3.50 23.46
N ALA A 291 13.74 4.58 24.22
CA ALA A 291 14.64 5.65 23.82
C ALA A 291 16.08 5.15 23.61
N LYS A 292 16.62 5.42 22.43
CA LYS A 292 18.02 5.13 22.10
C LYS A 292 18.58 6.20 21.17
N LYS A 293 19.80 6.67 21.45
CA LYS A 293 20.46 7.73 20.68
C LYS A 293 21.42 7.14 19.65
N PHE A 294 21.44 7.73 18.45
CA PHE A 294 22.28 7.38 17.30
C PHE A 294 22.97 8.60 16.68
#